data_AF-A0A3D2FMY7-F1
#
_entry.id   AF-A0A3D2FMY7-F1
#
_cell.length_a   1.000
_cell.length_b   1.000
_cell.length_c   1.000
_cell.angle_alpha   90.00
_cell.angle_beta   90.00
_cell.angle_gamma   90.00
#
_symmetry.space_group_name_H-M   'P 1'
#
loop_
_entity.id
_entity.type
_entity.pdbx_description
1 polymer ?
#
loop_
_entity_poly.entity_id
_entity_poly.type
_entity_poly.pdbx_seq_one_letter_code
_entity_poly.pdbx_strand_id
1 'polypeptide(L)'
;QSVKIELPFNGWYWLTLGLFFSAGNMGWIKWLTIYHLFLFVVLFLGAHCIFAGFDWFAIILNIHEHIYKVLFLIVSLIGLKPILMNRIIKNES
;
A
#
# COMPACT_ATOMS: atom_id res chain seq x y z
N GLN A 1 -19.60 -6.44 15.66
CA GLN A 1 -19.04 -5.47 14.71
C GLN A 1 -18.42 -6.24 13.56
N SER A 2 -18.84 -5.99 12.32
CA SER A 2 -18.28 -6.68 11.14
C SER A 2 -16.86 -6.16 10.91
N VAL A 3 -15.86 -7.01 11.15
CA VAL A 3 -14.47 -6.70 10.80
C VAL A 3 -14.40 -6.71 9.28
N LYS A 4 -14.37 -5.52 8.66
CA LYS A 4 -14.19 -5.38 7.21
C LYS A 4 -12.70 -5.55 6.93
N ILE A 5 -12.29 -6.76 6.55
CA ILE A 5 -10.94 -7.03 6.07
C ILE A 5 -10.82 -6.38 4.70
N GLU A 6 -10.14 -5.24 4.64
CA GLU A 6 -9.85 -4.57 3.37
C GLU A 6 -8.72 -5.30 2.64
N LEU A 7 -8.94 -5.59 1.36
CA LEU A 7 -7.93 -6.27 0.55
C LEU A 7 -6.70 -5.37 0.32
N PRO A 8 -5.49 -5.95 0.22
CA PRO A 8 -4.26 -5.19 -0.04
C PRO A 8 -4.31 -4.43 -1.37
N PHE A 9 -5.07 -4.94 -2.35
CA PHE A 9 -5.25 -4.35 -3.68
C PHE A 9 -6.51 -3.46 -3.74
N ASN A 10 -6.63 -2.51 -2.82
CA ASN A 10 -7.71 -1.52 -2.79
C ASN A 10 -7.48 -0.42 -3.85
N GLY A 11 -8.49 0.41 -4.16
CA GLY A 11 -8.37 1.61 -4.99
C GLY A 11 -7.23 2.56 -4.59
N TRP A 12 -6.82 2.56 -3.32
CA TRP A 12 -5.60 3.24 -2.88
C TRP A 12 -4.35 2.74 -3.61
N TYR A 13 -4.14 1.42 -3.71
CA TYR A 13 -3.02 0.85 -4.48
C TYR A 13 -3.00 1.36 -5.92
N TRP A 14 -4.16 1.36 -6.59
CA TRP A 14 -4.28 1.86 -7.95
C TRP A 14 -3.93 3.35 -8.06
N LEU A 15 -4.28 4.14 -7.05
CA LEU A 15 -3.97 5.57 -7.00
C LEU A 15 -2.46 5.82 -6.88
N THR A 16 -1.76 5.12 -5.98
CA THR A 16 -0.28 5.21 -5.88
C THR A 16 0.40 4.68 -7.12
N LEU A 17 -0.07 3.55 -7.66
CA LEU A 17 0.47 2.97 -8.88
C LEU A 17 0.37 3.97 -10.03
N GLY A 18 -0.80 4.60 -10.22
CA GLY A 18 -1.02 5.64 -11.22
C GLY A 18 -0.12 6.86 -11.01
N LEU A 19 0.13 7.25 -9.75
CA LEU A 19 1.05 8.32 -9.40
C LEU A 19 2.50 7.99 -9.81
N PHE A 20 3.00 6.82 -9.40
CA PHE A 20 4.36 6.39 -9.73
C PHE A 20 4.53 6.13 -11.24
N PHE A 21 3.47 5.68 -11.91
CA PHE A 21 3.41 5.56 -13.36
C PHE A 21 3.54 6.93 -14.04
N SER A 22 2.80 7.94 -13.56
CA SER A 22 2.90 9.33 -14.02
C SER A 22 4.29 9.94 -13.75
N ALA A 23 4.93 9.57 -12.63
CA ALA A 23 6.31 9.95 -12.32
C ALA A 23 7.37 9.23 -13.17
N GLY A 24 7.00 8.25 -14.00
CA GLY A 24 7.92 7.51 -14.87
C GLY A 24 8.92 6.62 -14.12
N ASN A 25 8.73 6.39 -12.82
CA ASN A 25 9.73 5.74 -11.99
C ASN A 25 9.47 4.22 -11.86
N MET A 26 9.90 3.48 -12.88
CA MET A 26 9.71 2.02 -12.98
C MET A 26 10.29 1.22 -11.80
N GLY A 27 11.37 1.72 -11.16
CA GLY A 27 11.96 1.07 -9.99
C GLY A 27 11.02 1.08 -8.79
N TRP A 28 10.42 2.24 -8.50
CA TRP A 28 9.47 2.37 -7.39
C TRP A 28 8.17 1.62 -7.63
N ILE A 29 7.71 1.53 -8.88
CA ILE A 29 6.54 0.71 -9.25
C ILE A 29 6.79 -0.77 -8.95
N LYS A 30 7.96 -1.30 -9.34
CA LYS A 30 8.33 -2.71 -9.04
C LYS A 30 8.39 -2.96 -7.53
N TRP A 31 9.05 -2.08 -6.79
CA TRP A 31 9.13 -2.19 -5.33
C TRP A 31 7.75 -2.14 -4.67
N LEU A 32 6.90 -1.19 -5.05
CA LEU A 32 5.53 -1.06 -4.53
C LEU A 32 4.70 -2.32 -4.80
N THR A 33 4.82 -2.88 -6.01
CA THR A 33 4.06 -4.06 -6.44
C THR A 33 4.55 -5.34 -5.74
N ILE A 34 5.87 -5.52 -5.60
CA ILE A 34 6.44 -6.63 -4.83
C ILE A 34 6.04 -6.54 -3.36
N TYR A 35 6.07 -5.34 -2.78
CA TYR A 35 5.64 -5.11 -1.40
C TYR A 35 4.17 -5.47 -1.19
N HIS A 36 3.27 -5.00 -2.06
CA HIS A 36 1.84 -5.36 -2.02
C HIS A 36 1.60 -6.86 -2.21
N LEU A 37 2.38 -7.51 -3.08
CA LEU A 37 2.29 -8.95 -3.30
C LEU A 37 2.73 -9.74 -2.05
N PHE A 38 3.83 -9.32 -1.41
CA PHE A 38 4.28 -9.91 -0.15
C PHE A 38 3.22 -9.77 0.95
N LEU A 39 2.59 -8.60 1.06
CA LEU A 39 1.51 -8.35 2.03
C LEU A 39 0.27 -9.21 1.77
N PHE A 40 -0.07 -9.43 0.51
CA PHE A 40 -1.13 -10.35 0.14
C PHE A 40 -0.83 -11.78 0.61
N VAL A 41 0.41 -12.23 0.44
CA VAL A 41 0.85 -13.55 0.93
C VAL A 41 0.81 -13.59 2.46
N VAL A 42 1.28 -12.57 3.16
CA VAL A 42 1.22 -12.48 4.63
C VAL A 42 -0.22 -12.51 5.14
N LEU A 43 -1.14 -11.79 4.49
CA LEU A 43 -2.56 -11.81 4.84
C LEU A 43 -3.17 -13.20 4.64
N PHE A 44 -2.83 -13.87 3.53
CA PHE A 44 -3.31 -15.21 3.22
C PHE A 44 -2.78 -16.26 4.23
N LEU A 45 -1.50 -16.19 4.58
CA LEU A 45 -0.90 -17.04 5.62
C LEU A 45 -1.51 -16.75 7.00
N GLY A 46 -1.71 -15.48 7.34
CA GLY A 46 -2.34 -15.08 8.60
C GLY A 46 -3.77 -15.60 8.73
N ALA A 47 -4.57 -15.52 7.66
CA ALA A 47 -5.90 -16.11 7.62
C ALA A 47 -5.86 -17.63 7.79
N HIS A 48 -4.92 -18.31 7.13
CA HIS A 48 -4.74 -19.77 7.28
C HIS A 48 -4.33 -20.16 8.71
N CYS A 49 -3.49 -19.37 9.38
CA CYS A 49 -3.12 -19.56 10.79
C CYS A 49 -4.31 -19.36 11.75
N ILE A 50 -5.22 -18.42 11.46
CA ILE A 50 -6.44 -18.22 12.25
C ILE A 50 -7.35 -19.45 12.13
N PHE A 51 -7.52 -20.02 10.93
CA PHE A 51 -8.27 -21.28 10.75
C PHE A 51 -7.64 -22.45 11.51
N ALA A 52 -6.33 -22.42 11.74
CA ALA A 52 -5.61 -23.42 12.55
C ALA A 52 -5.73 -23.20 14.07
N GLY A 53 -6.50 -22.20 14.53
CA GLY A 53 -6.76 -21.94 15.95
C GLY A 53 -5.77 -21.01 16.65
N PHE A 54 -4.90 -20.31 15.90
CA PHE A 54 -4.01 -19.31 16.47
C PHE A 54 -4.65 -17.91 16.49
N ASP A 55 -5.47 -17.63 17.50
CA ASP A 55 -6.17 -16.34 17.67
C ASP A 55 -5.23 -15.12 17.80
N TRP A 56 -3.98 -15.31 18.24
CA TRP A 56 -3.01 -14.20 18.36
C TRP A 56 -2.70 -13.53 17.01
N PHE A 57 -2.84 -14.25 15.89
CA PHE A 57 -2.67 -13.68 14.55
C PHE A 57 -3.75 -12.65 14.20
N ALA A 58 -4.94 -12.72 14.80
CA ALA A 58 -5.99 -11.74 14.57
C ALA A 58 -5.57 -10.33 15.03
N ILE A 59 -4.86 -10.24 16.16
CA ILE A 59 -4.35 -8.97 16.69
C ILE A 59 -3.27 -8.41 15.76
N ILE A 60 -2.36 -9.27 15.28
CA ILE A 60 -1.29 -8.89 14.36
C ILE A 60 -1.88 -8.38 13.04
N LEU A 61 -2.85 -9.08 12.46
CA LEU A 61 -3.52 -8.66 11.23
C LEU A 61 -4.25 -7.32 11.39
N ASN A 62 -4.90 -7.10 12.54
CA ASN A 62 -5.60 -5.85 12.83
C ASN A 62 -4.63 -4.65 12.94
N ILE A 63 -3.50 -4.81 13.63
CA ILE A 63 -2.45 -3.78 13.72
C ILE A 63 -1.82 -3.54 12.34
N HIS A 64 -1.56 -4.63 11.60
CA HIS A 64 -1.00 -4.58 10.27
C HIS A 64 -1.87 -3.75 9.32
N GLU A 65 -3.20 -3.99 9.28
CA GLU A 65 -4.10 -3.19 8.45
C GLU A 65 -4.02 -1.69 8.76
N HIS A 66 -3.89 -1.35 10.04
CA HIS A 66 -3.87 0.05 10.47
C HIS A 66 -2.56 0.76 10.12
N ILE A 67 -1.42 0.12 10.39
CA ILE A 67 -0.09 0.63 10.03
C ILE A 67 0.03 0.76 8.52
N TYR A 68 -0.54 -0.19 7.79
CA TYR A 68 -0.49 -0.22 6.35
C TYR A 68 -1.16 0.99 5.70
N LYS A 69 -2.38 1.34 6.16
CA LYS A 69 -3.10 2.53 5.69
C LYS A 69 -2.27 3.82 5.89
N VAL A 70 -1.56 3.94 7.00
CA VAL A 70 -0.72 5.11 7.30
C VAL A 70 0.54 5.14 6.43
N LEU A 71 1.25 4.01 6.33
CA LEU A 71 2.46 3.89 5.51
C LEU A 71 2.15 4.21 4.04
N PHE A 72 1.03 3.69 3.56
CA PHE A 72 0.50 3.94 2.23
C PHE A 72 0.31 5.45 1.95
N LEU A 73 -0.31 6.17 2.89
CA LEU A 73 -0.57 7.60 2.77
C LEU A 73 0.74 8.41 2.67
N ILE A 74 1.73 8.06 3.49
CA ILE A 74 3.05 8.70 3.50
C ILE A 74 3.76 8.45 2.16
N VAL A 75 3.79 7.21 1.68
CA VAL A 75 4.41 6.84 0.40
C VAL A 75 3.73 7.55 -0.77
N SER A 76 2.40 7.64 -0.76
CA SER A 76 1.65 8.38 -1.77
C SER A 76 2.01 9.86 -1.78
N LEU A 77 2.17 10.48 -0.62
CA LEU A 77 2.58 11.89 -0.50
C LEU A 77 4.01 12.10 -0.99
N ILE A 78 4.92 11.18 -0.69
CA ILE A 78 6.31 11.21 -1.17
C ILE A 78 6.36 11.05 -2.69
N GLY A 79 5.56 10.15 -3.26
CA GLY A 79 5.45 9.97 -4.71
C GLY A 79 4.90 11.22 -5.43
N LEU A 80 4.10 12.03 -4.75
CA LEU A 80 3.51 13.26 -5.30
C LEU A 80 4.51 14.42 -5.37
N LYS A 81 5.46 14.51 -4.43
CA LYS A 81 6.49 15.57 -4.38
C LYS A 81 7.21 15.81 -5.72
N PRO A 82 7.81 14.80 -6.38
CA PRO A 82 8.53 15.03 -7.64
C PRO A 82 7.60 15.49 -8.77
N ILE A 83 6.36 14.99 -8.81
CA ILE A 83 5.37 15.38 -9.83
C ILE A 83 4.94 16.84 -9.65
N LEU A 84 4.64 17.25 -8.42
CA LEU A 84 4.26 18.62 -8.12
C LEU A 84 5.41 19.60 -8.37
N MET A 85 6.63 19.26 -7.95
CA MET A 85 7.79 20.12 -8.17
C MET A 85 8.08 20.31 -9.66
N ASN A 86 7.99 19.24 -10.46
CA ASN A 86 8.18 19.33 -11.91
C ASN A 86 7.06 20.15 -12.60
N ARG A 87 5.82 20.12 -12.09
CA ARG A 87 4.74 21.00 -12.58
C ARG A 87 4.95 22.46 -12.24
N ILE A 88 5.44 22.77 -11.04
CA ILE A 88 5.70 24.16 -10.62
C ILE A 88 6.75 24.80 -11.54
N ILE A 89 7.87 24.11 -11.77
CA ILE A 89 8.94 24.60 -12.65
C ILE A 89 8.44 24.83 -14.08
N LYS A 90 7.60 23.91 -14.61
CA LYS A 90 7.04 24.04 -15.97
C LYS A 90 6.03 25.20 -16.11
N ASN A 91 5.37 25.61 -15.02
CA ASN A 91 4.42 26.72 -15.06
C ASN A 91 5.11 28.09 -14.85
N GLU A 92 6.38 28.11 -14.44
CA GLU A 92 7.19 29.32 -14.27
C GLU A 92 8.14 29.61 -15.46
N SER A 93 8.26 28.71 -16.43
CA SER A 93 9.05 28.87 -17.67
C SER A 93 8.21 29.26 -18.87
#